data_AF-A0A1W6PYG8-F1
#
_entry.id   AF-A0A1W6PYG8-F1
#
_cell.length_a   1.000
_cell.length_b   1.000
_cell.length_c   1.000
_cell.angle_alpha   90.00
_cell.angle_beta   90.00
_cell.angle_gamma   90.00
#
_symmetry.space_group_name_H-M   'P 1'
#
loop_
_entity.id
_entity.type
_entity.pdbx_description
1 polymer ?
#
loop_
_entity_poly.entity_id
_entity_poly.type
_entity_poly.pdbx_seq_one_letter_code
_entity_poly.pdbx_strand_id
1 'polypeptide(L)'
;MKRNTPKPTDLVFPQNHKKQFNRVLEHCELKFDREVNRRSAYSLRHTYICLRLLEGADIYQIAKNCRTSVEMIEKHYAVHLKNTLDAKAIIVRRRVKAVVSLAQ
;
A
#
# COMPACT_ATOMS: atom_id res chain seq x y z
N MET A 1 -3.11 24.86 19.90
CA MET A 1 -4.04 23.70 19.81
C MET A 1 -3.74 22.76 20.97
N LYS A 2 -4.74 22.39 21.79
CA LYS A 2 -4.56 21.49 22.93
C LYS A 2 -4.54 20.03 22.44
N ARG A 3 -3.50 19.26 22.74
CA ARG A 3 -3.45 17.82 22.38
C ARG A 3 -4.42 17.04 23.27
N ASN A 4 -5.03 16.01 22.71
CA ASN A 4 -5.86 15.07 23.48
C ASN A 4 -4.98 14.22 24.43
N THR A 5 -5.53 13.73 25.54
CA THR A 5 -4.87 12.85 26.51
C THR A 5 -5.54 11.46 26.52
N PRO A 6 -5.36 10.65 25.47
CA PRO A 6 -6.00 9.34 25.37
C PRO A 6 -5.34 8.30 26.27
N LYS A 7 -6.10 7.29 26.68
CA LYS A 7 -5.61 6.08 27.34
C LYS A 7 -5.06 5.10 26.30
N PRO A 8 -4.14 4.17 26.67
CA PRO A 8 -3.59 3.17 25.73
C PRO A 8 -4.63 2.27 25.07
N THR A 9 -5.80 2.11 25.70
CA THR A 9 -6.91 1.28 25.21
C THR A 9 -7.89 2.05 24.33
N ASP A 10 -7.76 3.37 24.23
CA ASP A 10 -8.68 4.18 23.43
C ASP A 10 -8.48 3.88 21.94
N LEU A 11 -9.58 3.83 21.20
CA LEU A 11 -9.53 3.65 19.76
C LEU A 11 -8.80 4.83 19.11
N VAL A 12 -7.82 4.53 18.26
CA VAL A 12 -7.11 5.55 17.45
C VAL A 12 -8.10 6.32 16.57
N PHE A 13 -9.11 5.65 16.05
CA PHE A 13 -10.19 6.23 15.25
C PHE A 13 -11.56 5.91 15.89
N PRO A 14 -12.03 6.73 16.85
CA PRO A 14 -13.29 6.45 17.55
C PRO A 14 -14.53 6.69 16.68
N GLN A 15 -14.37 7.40 15.56
CA GLN A 15 -15.46 7.77 14.65
C GLN A 15 -15.44 6.94 13.36
N ASN A 16 -16.57 6.91 12.65
CA ASN A 16 -16.70 6.18 11.40
C ASN A 16 -15.94 6.88 10.24
N HIS A 17 -14.64 6.59 10.13
CA HIS A 17 -13.77 7.15 9.09
C HIS A 17 -14.22 6.80 7.67
N LYS A 18 -14.97 5.72 7.46
CA LYS A 18 -15.41 5.30 6.11
C LYS A 18 -16.43 6.29 5.57
N LYS A 19 -17.37 6.72 6.42
CA LYS A 19 -18.35 7.76 6.09
C LYS A 19 -17.67 9.11 5.86
N GLN A 20 -16.74 9.47 6.73
CA GLN A 20 -16.00 10.74 6.60
C GLN A 20 -15.19 10.79 5.31
N PHE A 21 -14.46 9.72 4.98
CA PHE A 21 -13.69 9.63 3.74
C PHE A 21 -14.60 9.68 2.51
N ASN A 22 -15.73 8.97 2.51
CA ASN A 22 -16.70 9.06 1.41
C ASN A 22 -17.22 10.48 1.21
N ARG A 23 -17.53 11.20 2.28
CA ARG A 23 -18.00 12.60 2.20
C ARG A 23 -16.94 13.52 1.60
N VAL A 24 -15.67 13.34 1.95
CA VAL A 24 -14.57 14.10 1.35
C VAL A 24 -14.45 13.79 -0.15
N LEU A 25 -14.52 12.51 -0.53
CA LEU A 25 -14.47 12.12 -1.94
C LEU A 25 -15.63 12.70 -2.75
N GLU A 26 -16.83 12.75 -2.19
CA GLU A 26 -18.00 13.37 -2.83
C GLU A 26 -17.80 14.89 -2.97
N HIS A 27 -17.37 15.56 -1.91
CA HIS A 27 -17.15 17.01 -1.91
C HIS A 27 -16.05 17.45 -2.87
N CYS A 28 -14.99 16.66 -3.03
CA CYS A 28 -13.90 16.94 -3.95
C CYS A 28 -14.16 16.40 -5.38
N GLU A 29 -15.34 15.87 -5.68
CA GLU A 29 -15.67 15.27 -6.98
C GLU A 29 -14.73 14.11 -7.39
N LEU A 30 -14.18 13.41 -6.40
CA LEU A 30 -13.27 12.27 -6.57
C LEU A 30 -13.93 10.93 -6.31
N LYS A 31 -15.25 10.89 -6.13
CA LYS A 31 -15.98 9.65 -5.76
C LYS A 31 -15.91 8.57 -6.83
N PHE A 32 -15.77 8.96 -8.09
CA PHE A 32 -15.62 8.05 -9.22
C PHE A 32 -14.31 8.33 -9.95
N ASP A 33 -13.72 7.30 -10.54
CA ASP A 33 -12.60 7.46 -11.45
C ASP A 33 -13.05 7.61 -12.91
N ARG A 34 -12.09 7.62 -13.84
CA ARG A 34 -12.31 7.82 -15.27
C ARG A 34 -13.11 6.68 -15.91
N GLU A 35 -13.08 5.50 -15.30
CA GLU A 35 -13.80 4.30 -15.74
C GLU A 35 -15.12 4.15 -14.97
N VAL A 36 -15.54 5.20 -14.24
CA VAL A 36 -16.77 5.23 -13.45
C VAL A 36 -16.74 4.23 -12.27
N ASN A 37 -15.55 3.74 -11.89
CA ASN A 37 -15.42 2.90 -10.70
C ASN A 37 -15.48 3.75 -9.44
N ARG A 38 -16.20 3.26 -8.43
CA ARG A 38 -16.35 3.96 -7.15
C ARG A 38 -15.07 3.90 -6.32
N ARG A 39 -14.54 5.06 -5.95
CA ARG A 39 -13.43 5.17 -5.02
C ARG A 39 -13.85 4.96 -3.57
N SER A 40 -12.99 4.28 -2.82
CA SER A 40 -13.10 4.07 -1.38
C SER A 40 -11.70 4.01 -0.75
N ALA A 41 -11.60 3.80 0.57
CA ALA A 41 -10.31 3.60 1.21
C ALA A 41 -9.53 2.42 0.61
N TYR A 42 -10.21 1.45 0.01
CA TYR A 42 -9.58 0.33 -0.71
C TYR A 42 -8.83 0.81 -1.96
N SER A 43 -9.30 1.87 -2.63
CA SER A 43 -8.59 2.48 -3.76
C SER A 43 -7.21 2.99 -3.36
N LEU A 44 -7.04 3.48 -2.13
CA LEU A 44 -5.74 3.92 -1.62
C LEU A 44 -4.73 2.75 -1.53
N ARG A 45 -5.21 1.54 -1.22
CA ARG A 45 -4.38 0.34 -1.22
C ARG A 45 -3.89 0.00 -2.63
N HIS A 46 -4.73 0.15 -3.65
CA HIS A 46 -4.31 0.00 -5.05
C HIS A 46 -3.20 1.00 -5.39
N THR A 47 -3.41 2.28 -5.07
CA THR A 47 -2.39 3.33 -5.28
C THR A 47 -1.07 2.99 -4.57
N TYR A 48 -1.13 2.55 -3.31
CA TYR A 48 0.06 2.14 -2.55
C TYR A 48 0.84 1.02 -3.25
N ILE A 49 0.14 -0.05 -3.68
CA ILE A 49 0.80 -1.18 -4.36
C ILE A 49 1.46 -0.70 -5.65
N CYS A 50 0.76 0.08 -6.48
CA CYS A 50 1.33 0.64 -7.72
C CYS A 50 2.58 1.48 -7.45
N LEU A 51 2.50 2.44 -6.51
CA LEU A 51 3.62 3.34 -6.20
C LEU A 51 4.84 2.57 -5.69
N ARG A 52 4.64 1.59 -4.80
CA ARG A 52 5.76 0.78 -4.27
C ARG A 52 6.40 -0.09 -5.34
N LEU A 53 5.61 -0.65 -6.24
CA LEU A 53 6.14 -1.38 -7.39
C LEU A 53 6.92 -0.44 -8.32
N LEU A 54 6.41 0.78 -8.57
CA LEU A 54 7.08 1.80 -9.39
C LEU A 54 8.43 2.26 -8.80
N GLU A 55 8.52 2.33 -7.47
CA GLU A 55 9.75 2.64 -6.74
C GLU A 55 10.73 1.45 -6.67
N GLY A 56 10.39 0.30 -7.28
CA GLY A 56 11.25 -0.89 -7.29
C GLY A 56 11.28 -1.66 -5.97
N ALA A 57 10.24 -1.55 -5.14
CA ALA A 57 10.15 -2.31 -3.91
C ALA A 57 9.94 -3.81 -4.17
N ASP A 58 10.54 -4.64 -3.31
CA ASP A 58 10.39 -6.09 -3.38
C ASP A 58 8.92 -6.52 -3.23
N ILE A 59 8.41 -7.22 -4.25
CA ILE A 59 7.02 -7.67 -4.35
C ILE A 59 6.60 -8.54 -3.17
N TYR A 60 7.52 -9.33 -2.59
CA TYR A 60 7.23 -10.16 -1.42
C TYR A 60 6.95 -9.31 -0.17
N GLN A 61 7.65 -8.19 -0.01
CA GLN A 61 7.41 -7.25 1.10
C GLN A 61 6.06 -6.56 0.96
N ILE A 62 5.72 -6.15 -0.27
CA ILE A 62 4.41 -5.55 -0.56
C ILE A 62 3.29 -6.57 -0.27
N ALA A 63 3.43 -7.81 -0.75
CA ALA A 63 2.48 -8.90 -0.51
C ALA A 63 2.25 -9.12 0.99
N LYS A 64 3.32 -9.16 1.79
CA LYS A 64 3.26 -9.32 3.25
C LYS A 64 2.54 -8.14 3.93
N ASN A 65 2.91 -6.90 3.60
CA ASN A 65 2.29 -5.69 4.18
C ASN A 65 0.80 -5.61 3.85
N CYS A 66 0.47 -5.97 2.61
CA CYS A 66 -0.89 -5.96 2.13
C CYS A 66 -1.68 -7.21 2.60
N ARG A 67 -1.04 -8.29 3.07
CA ARG A 67 -1.71 -9.56 3.35
C ARG A 67 -2.44 -10.11 2.11
N THR A 68 -1.72 -10.20 1.00
CA THR A 68 -2.20 -10.80 -0.25
C THR A 68 -1.10 -11.68 -0.84
N SER A 69 -1.42 -12.49 -1.85
CA SER A 69 -0.41 -13.29 -2.54
C SER A 69 0.36 -12.45 -3.56
N VAL A 70 1.59 -12.89 -3.85
CA VAL A 70 2.40 -12.33 -4.95
C VAL A 70 1.64 -12.49 -6.28
N GLU A 71 1.04 -13.66 -6.51
CA GLU A 71 0.22 -13.94 -7.70
C GLU A 71 -0.90 -12.90 -7.88
N MET A 72 -1.61 -12.53 -6.82
CA MET A 72 -2.64 -11.49 -6.90
C MET A 72 -2.06 -10.12 -7.25
N ILE A 73 -0.87 -9.79 -6.76
CA ILE A 73 -0.20 -8.54 -7.14
C ILE A 73 0.23 -8.60 -8.61
N GLU A 74 0.78 -9.71 -9.07
CA GLU A 74 1.21 -9.87 -10.45
C GLU A 74 0.01 -9.77 -11.41
N LYS A 75 -1.06 -10.51 -11.14
CA LYS A 75 -2.26 -10.52 -11.97
C LYS A 75 -2.91 -9.15 -12.12
N HIS A 76 -2.98 -8.38 -11.03
CA HIS A 76 -3.72 -7.11 -11.01
C HIS A 76 -2.87 -5.88 -11.28
N TYR A 77 -1.54 -5.96 -11.20
CA TYR A 77 -0.66 -4.80 -11.33
C TYR A 77 0.52 -4.99 -12.31
N ALA A 78 0.97 -6.22 -12.57
CA ALA A 78 2.13 -6.46 -13.46
C ALA A 78 1.84 -6.09 -14.93
N VAL A 79 0.57 -6.11 -15.35
CA VAL A 79 0.15 -5.69 -16.70
C VAL A 79 0.57 -4.25 -16.99
N HIS A 80 0.53 -3.36 -15.99
CA HIS A 80 0.90 -1.96 -16.14
C HIS A 80 2.40 -1.69 -15.87
N LEU A 81 3.07 -2.59 -15.15
CA LEU A 81 4.48 -2.43 -14.82
C LEU A 81 5.41 -2.78 -15.99
N LYS A 82 5.02 -3.73 -16.84
CA LYS A 82 5.80 -4.21 -18.00
C LYS A 82 6.18 -3.09 -18.99
N ASN A 83 5.40 -2.01 -19.03
CA ASN A 83 5.63 -0.87 -19.91
C ASN A 83 6.51 0.22 -19.27
N THR A 84 6.74 0.17 -17.95
CA THR A 84 7.42 1.25 -17.20
C THR A 84 8.69 0.77 -16.48
N LEU A 85 8.83 -0.54 -16.18
CA LEU A 85 9.92 -1.06 -15.37
C LEU A 85 10.48 -2.38 -15.91
N ASP A 86 11.82 -2.41 -15.98
CA ASP A 86 12.62 -3.55 -16.41
C ASP A 86 12.43 -4.72 -15.42
N ALA A 87 11.80 -5.81 -15.88
CA ALA A 87 11.33 -6.91 -15.03
C ALA A 87 12.43 -7.56 -14.16
N LYS A 88 13.70 -7.38 -14.53
CA LYS A 88 14.87 -7.87 -13.78
C LYS A 88 15.08 -7.16 -12.44
N ALA A 89 14.65 -5.91 -12.30
CA ALA A 89 14.81 -5.14 -11.04
C ALA A 89 13.86 -5.63 -9.93
N ILE A 90 12.72 -6.22 -10.31
CA ILE A 90 11.66 -6.64 -9.39
C ILE A 90 12.07 -7.93 -8.63
N ILE A 91 12.88 -8.79 -9.25
CA ILE A 91 13.32 -10.09 -8.70
C ILE A 91 14.66 -9.96 -7.94
N VAL A 92 15.04 -8.76 -7.49
CA VAL A 92 16.28 -8.60 -6.73
C VAL A 92 16.04 -9.07 -5.28
N ARG A 93 16.25 -10.37 -5.06
CA ARG A 93 16.45 -10.92 -3.71
C ARG A 93 17.61 -10.17 -3.06
N ARG A 94 17.33 -9.38 -2.02
CA ARG A 94 18.37 -8.76 -1.20
C ARG A 94 19.21 -9.88 -0.58
N ARG A 95 20.48 -10.03 -0.99
CA ARG A 95 21.42 -10.94 -0.32
C ARG A 95 21.50 -10.49 1.14
N VAL A 96 20.98 -11.31 2.05
CA VAL A 96 21.17 -11.11 3.49
C VAL A 96 22.67 -11.21 3.73
N LYS A 97 23.31 -10.12 4.18
CA LYS A 97 24.69 -10.18 4.65
C LYS A 97 24.70 -11.12 5.85
N ALA A 98 25.45 -12.21 5.77
CA ALA A 98 25.71 -13.07 6.92
C ALA A 98 26.32 -12.20 8.02
N VAL A 99 25.63 -12.12 9.16
CA VAL A 99 26.19 -11.50 10.36
C VAL A 99 27.29 -12.43 10.84
N VAL A 100 28.55 -12.06 10.60
CA VAL A 100 29.69 -12.74 11.19
C VAL A 100 29.60 -12.48 12.70
N SER A 101 29.31 -13.52 13.48
CA SER A 101 29.41 -13.47 14.94
C SER A 101 30.89 -13.29 15.29
N LEU A 102 31.24 -12.15 15.88
CA LEU A 102 32.48 -12.03 16.64
C LEU A 102 32.30 -12.83 17.93
N ALA A 103 32.88 -14.02 17.96
CA ALA A 103 33.14 -14.75 19.20
C ALA A 103 34.60 -14.51 19.58
N GLN A 104 34.74 -13.83 20.74
CA GLN A 104 35.87 -13.75 21.68
C GLN A 104 37.23 -13.30 21.16
#